data_AF-D4JTA5-F1
#
_entry.id   AF-D4JTA5-F1
#
_cell.length_a   1.000
_cell.length_b   1.000
_cell.length_c   1.000
_cell.angle_alpha   90.00
_cell.angle_beta   90.00
_cell.angle_gamma   90.00
#
_symmetry.space_group_name_H-M   'P 1'
#
loop_
_entity.id
_entity.type
_entity.pdbx_description
1 polymer ?
#
loop_
_entity_poly.entity_id
_entity_poly.type
_entity_poly.pdbx_seq_one_letter_code
_entity_poly.pdbx_strand_id
1 'polypeptide(L)'
;MIVMSEDSLVNLLKSHNADFILNRGFSLCYDACGISQLICKSSKITPCDFTALSEESFRNLTNDFMFHTVWAEKKIRRGELWTAIMCVNGYLKTKLITVIEMYEHCIHGTAYDTWHNGRMAEQWAEPFIVDKLGDCFSRYDADDLLSALAATRELFLTLAKECASAYGYTTGIPEIDS
;
A
#
# COMPACT_ATOMS: atom_id res chain seq x y z
N MET A 1 18.02 -9.77 1.77
CA MET A 1 18.57 -11.10 1.45
C MET A 1 17.76 -12.13 2.22
N ILE A 2 17.05 -13.00 1.53
CA ILE A 2 16.30 -14.11 2.16
C ILE A 2 17.18 -15.34 2.05
N VAL A 3 17.46 -15.98 3.18
CA VAL A 3 18.20 -17.25 3.23
C VAL A 3 17.21 -18.34 3.59
N MET A 4 17.13 -19.38 2.77
CA MET A 4 16.24 -20.52 2.97
C MET A 4 16.96 -21.81 2.60
N SER A 5 16.54 -22.94 3.17
CA SER A 5 17.04 -24.26 2.77
C SER A 5 16.52 -24.64 1.38
N GLU A 6 17.17 -25.63 0.77
CA GLU A 6 16.71 -26.22 -0.49
C GLU A 6 15.26 -26.71 -0.38
N ASP A 7 14.93 -27.46 0.68
CA ASP A 7 13.56 -27.95 0.92
C ASP A 7 12.53 -26.82 1.00
N SER A 8 12.85 -25.72 1.69
CA SER A 8 11.97 -24.56 1.79
C SER A 8 11.75 -23.90 0.42
N LEU A 9 12.80 -23.77 -0.39
CA LEU A 9 12.72 -23.19 -1.73
C LEU A 9 11.91 -24.10 -2.67
N VAL A 10 12.15 -25.40 -2.64
CA VAL A 10 11.39 -26.40 -3.41
C VAL A 10 9.91 -26.34 -3.04
N ASN A 11 9.58 -26.27 -1.74
CA ASN A 11 8.19 -26.15 -1.29
C ASN A 11 7.54 -24.84 -1.75
N LEU A 12 8.27 -23.73 -1.67
CA LEU A 12 7.78 -22.41 -2.09
C LEU A 12 7.47 -22.36 -3.59
N LEU A 13 8.31 -22.99 -4.43
CA LEU A 13 8.10 -23.09 -5.87
C LEU A 13 6.93 -24.02 -6.20
N LYS A 14 6.87 -25.20 -5.56
CA LYS A 14 5.76 -26.15 -5.77
C LYS A 14 4.41 -25.62 -5.31
N SER A 15 4.38 -24.77 -4.29
CA SER A 15 3.15 -24.15 -3.81
C SER A 15 2.72 -22.94 -4.64
N HIS A 16 3.48 -22.56 -5.69
CA HIS A 16 3.23 -21.38 -6.53
C HIS A 16 3.20 -20.05 -5.75
N ASN A 17 3.68 -20.04 -4.51
CA ASN A 17 3.67 -18.85 -3.66
C ASN A 17 4.77 -17.87 -4.07
N ALA A 18 5.80 -18.29 -4.81
CA ALA A 18 6.82 -17.38 -5.34
C ALA A 18 6.46 -16.82 -6.72
N ASP A 19 5.46 -17.37 -7.41
CA ASP A 19 5.16 -17.05 -8.81
C ASP A 19 4.87 -15.55 -8.98
N PHE A 20 4.17 -14.93 -8.02
CA PHE A 20 3.85 -13.51 -8.07
C PHE A 20 5.10 -12.60 -8.08
N ILE A 21 6.23 -13.05 -7.52
CA ILE A 21 7.53 -12.35 -7.56
C ILE A 21 8.31 -12.78 -8.80
N LEU A 22 8.46 -14.09 -9.01
CA LEU A 22 9.31 -14.65 -10.07
C LEU A 22 8.80 -14.33 -11.47
N ASN A 23 7.48 -14.20 -11.66
CA ASN A 23 6.88 -13.80 -12.94
C ASN A 23 7.23 -12.35 -13.33
N ARG A 24 7.68 -11.50 -12.39
CA ARG A 24 8.16 -10.14 -12.71
C ARG A 24 9.63 -10.12 -13.16
N GLY A 25 10.24 -11.29 -13.31
CA GLY A 25 11.60 -11.48 -13.77
C GLY A 25 12.56 -11.92 -12.66
N PHE A 26 13.49 -12.80 -13.01
CA PHE A 26 14.56 -13.24 -12.13
C PHE A 26 15.83 -13.51 -12.94
N SER A 27 16.98 -13.48 -12.26
CA SER A 27 18.25 -13.95 -12.80
C SER A 27 18.77 -15.06 -11.91
N LEU A 28 19.07 -16.22 -12.50
CA LEU A 28 19.62 -17.37 -11.80
C LEU A 28 21.15 -17.33 -11.92
N CYS A 29 21.82 -16.94 -10.85
CA CYS A 29 23.28 -16.81 -10.84
C CYS A 29 24.01 -18.16 -10.74
N TYR A 30 23.46 -19.12 -9.99
CA TYR A 30 24.06 -20.42 -9.73
C TYR A 30 23.01 -21.47 -9.38
N ASP A 31 23.18 -22.70 -9.84
CA ASP A 31 22.26 -23.82 -9.58
C ASP A 31 23.01 -25.16 -9.53
N ALA A 32 23.37 -25.60 -8.32
CA ALA A 32 23.98 -26.91 -8.10
C ALA A 32 22.97 -28.02 -7.75
N CYS A 33 21.78 -27.64 -7.27
CA CYS A 33 20.73 -28.54 -6.81
C CYS A 33 19.61 -28.76 -7.84
N GLY A 34 19.70 -28.14 -9.03
CA GLY A 34 18.75 -28.34 -10.12
C GLY A 34 17.44 -27.59 -9.94
N ILE A 35 17.41 -26.53 -9.14
CA ILE A 35 16.20 -25.73 -8.85
C ILE A 35 15.63 -25.08 -10.11
N SER A 36 16.47 -24.79 -11.10
CA SER A 36 16.03 -24.27 -12.40
C SER A 36 15.02 -25.16 -13.11
N GLN A 37 15.00 -26.47 -12.81
CA GLN A 37 14.03 -27.42 -13.35
C GLN A 37 12.65 -27.29 -12.70
N LEU A 38 12.59 -26.75 -11.49
CA LEU A 38 11.38 -26.57 -10.70
C LEU A 38 10.75 -25.19 -10.91
N ILE A 39 11.54 -24.20 -11.32
CA ILE A 39 11.01 -22.89 -11.68
C ILE A 39 10.17 -23.06 -12.94
N CYS A 40 8.85 -22.91 -12.79
CA CYS A 40 7.95 -22.90 -13.93
C CYS A 40 8.32 -21.69 -14.79
N LYS A 41 8.97 -21.92 -15.94
CA LYS A 41 9.30 -20.89 -16.93
C LYS A 41 8.03 -20.46 -17.67
N SER A 42 7.02 -20.00 -16.93
CA SER A 42 5.88 -19.32 -17.52
C SER A 42 6.44 -18.10 -18.26
N SER A 43 6.52 -18.20 -19.58
CA SER A 43 6.89 -17.08 -20.46
C SER A 43 5.78 -16.02 -20.54
N LYS A 44 4.69 -16.23 -19.81
CA LYS A 44 3.61 -15.25 -19.65
C LYS A 44 3.74 -14.65 -18.25
N ILE A 45 4.17 -13.40 -18.22
CA ILE A 45 3.86 -12.51 -17.10
C ILE A 45 2.34 -12.40 -17.14
N THR A 46 1.64 -13.13 -16.27
CA THR A 46 0.21 -12.88 -16.10
C THR A 46 0.11 -11.55 -15.38
N PRO A 47 -0.44 -10.49 -16.01
CA PRO A 47 -0.73 -9.26 -15.30
C PRO A 47 -1.64 -9.63 -14.13
N CYS A 48 -1.22 -9.29 -12.92
CA CYS A 48 -2.10 -9.41 -11.77
C CYS A 48 -3.00 -8.18 -11.83
N ASP A 49 -4.18 -8.34 -12.44
CA ASP A 49 -5.17 -7.27 -12.48
C ASP A 49 -5.50 -6.88 -11.03
N PHE A 50 -5.46 -5.58 -10.78
CA PHE A 50 -5.83 -5.06 -9.48
C PHE A 50 -7.27 -5.40 -9.16
N THR A 51 -7.46 -6.04 -8.01
CA THR A 51 -8.78 -6.30 -7.47
C THR A 51 -9.12 -5.19 -6.48
N ALA A 52 -10.05 -4.32 -6.88
CA ALA A 52 -10.54 -3.28 -5.99
C ALA A 52 -11.16 -3.89 -4.73
N LEU A 53 -11.01 -3.20 -3.60
CA LEU A 53 -11.69 -3.56 -2.37
C LEU A 53 -13.20 -3.61 -2.59
N SER A 54 -13.89 -4.55 -1.96
CA SER A 54 -15.35 -4.49 -1.89
C SER A 54 -15.79 -3.20 -1.18
N GLU A 55 -17.02 -2.74 -1.45
CA GLU A 55 -17.58 -1.56 -0.77
C GLU A 55 -17.48 -1.66 0.77
N GLU A 56 -17.77 -2.84 1.33
CA GLU A 56 -17.63 -3.09 2.76
C GLU A 56 -16.18 -2.96 3.24
N SER A 57 -15.23 -3.52 2.49
CA SER A 57 -13.80 -3.44 2.85
C SER A 57 -13.27 -2.01 2.73
N PHE A 58 -13.72 -1.27 1.72
CA PHE A 58 -13.41 0.15 1.55
C PHE A 58 -14.01 1.02 2.66
N ARG A 59 -15.26 0.76 3.03
CA ARG A 59 -15.89 1.40 4.20
C ARG A 59 -15.14 1.10 5.48
N ASN A 60 -14.68 -0.13 5.68
CA ASN A 60 -13.87 -0.49 6.85
C ASN A 60 -12.51 0.24 6.83
N LEU A 61 -11.84 0.29 5.67
CA LEU A 61 -10.58 1.02 5.48
C LEU A 61 -10.71 2.49 5.87
N THR A 62 -11.74 3.16 5.37
CA THR A 62 -11.96 4.60 5.60
C THR A 62 -12.36 4.90 7.05
N ASN A 63 -13.23 4.08 7.66
CA ASN A 63 -13.58 4.22 9.08
C ASN A 63 -12.38 3.97 10.00
N ASP A 64 -11.58 2.95 9.70
CA ASP A 64 -10.36 2.62 10.44
C ASP A 64 -9.33 3.76 10.37
N PHE A 65 -9.15 4.35 9.18
CA PHE A 65 -8.32 5.53 8.98
C PHE A 65 -8.79 6.73 9.81
N MET A 66 -10.08 7.04 9.78
CA MET A 66 -10.65 8.17 10.54
C MET A 66 -10.49 7.97 12.06
N PHE A 67 -10.76 6.77 12.55
CA PHE A 67 -10.57 6.43 13.96
C PHE A 67 -9.10 6.65 14.37
N HIS A 68 -8.15 6.11 13.60
CA HIS A 68 -6.74 6.20 13.92
C HIS A 68 -6.19 7.61 13.76
N THR A 69 -6.81 8.45 12.92
CA THR A 69 -6.48 9.88 12.84
C THR A 69 -6.79 10.60 14.16
N VAL A 70 -8.02 10.45 14.68
CA VAL A 70 -8.41 11.05 15.97
C VAL A 70 -7.61 10.46 17.13
N TRP A 71 -7.35 9.15 17.09
CA TRP A 71 -6.56 8.47 18.10
C TRP A 71 -5.11 8.98 18.12
N ALA A 72 -4.48 9.13 16.96
CA ALA A 72 -3.11 9.62 16.85
C ALA A 72 -3.01 11.05 17.37
N GLU A 73 -3.95 11.93 17.00
CA GLU A 73 -4.00 13.30 17.51
C GLU A 73 -4.07 13.34 19.04
N LYS A 74 -4.91 12.51 19.66
CA LYS A 74 -5.00 12.38 21.13
C LYS A 74 -3.68 11.93 21.74
N LYS A 75 -2.95 11.01 21.11
CA LYS A 75 -1.63 10.55 21.56
C LYS A 75 -0.59 11.66 21.48
N ILE A 76 -0.57 12.42 20.39
CA ILE A 76 0.34 13.56 20.22
C ILE A 76 0.11 14.59 21.32
N ARG A 77 -1.15 15.01 21.53
CA ARG A 77 -1.50 16.04 22.52
C ARG A 77 -1.23 15.62 23.98
N ARG A 78 -1.07 14.32 24.25
CA ARG A 78 -0.70 13.79 25.57
C ARG A 78 0.81 13.63 25.76
N GLY A 79 1.61 13.90 24.72
CA GLY A 79 3.05 13.65 24.74
C GLY A 79 3.42 12.18 24.57
N GLU A 80 2.50 11.31 24.13
CA GLU A 80 2.76 9.88 23.87
C GLU A 80 3.43 9.69 22.48
N LEU A 81 4.55 10.38 22.23
CA LEU A 81 5.12 10.56 20.89
C LEU A 81 5.57 9.26 20.20
N TRP A 82 6.11 8.30 20.96
CA TRP A 82 6.46 6.98 20.42
C TRP A 82 5.26 6.26 19.82
N THR A 83 4.15 6.25 20.54
CA THR A 83 2.91 5.61 20.09
C THR A 83 2.28 6.39 18.93
N ALA A 84 2.33 7.73 18.99
CA ALA A 84 1.84 8.58 17.92
C ALA A 84 2.62 8.36 16.60
N ILE A 85 3.95 8.43 16.61
CA ILE A 85 4.75 8.34 15.38
C ILE A 85 4.62 6.97 14.69
N MET A 86 4.52 5.89 15.46
CA MET A 86 4.28 4.55 14.90
C MET A 86 2.94 4.47 14.17
N CYS A 87 1.94 5.23 14.63
CA CYS A 87 0.66 5.32 13.95
C CYS A 87 0.73 6.23 12.72
N VAL A 88 1.24 7.46 12.87
CA VAL A 88 1.29 8.46 11.79
C VAL A 88 2.17 8.00 10.62
N ASN A 89 3.40 7.53 10.90
CA ASN A 89 4.36 7.15 9.87
C ASN A 89 4.29 5.67 9.47
N GLY A 90 3.62 4.83 10.25
CA GLY A 90 3.49 3.40 9.98
C GLY A 90 2.05 3.04 9.63
N TYR A 91 1.21 2.94 10.66
CA TYR A 91 -0.15 2.40 10.52
C TYR A 91 -1.00 3.16 9.48
N LEU A 92 -1.11 4.48 9.58
CA LEU A 92 -1.88 5.29 8.64
C LEU A 92 -1.29 5.23 7.22
N LYS A 93 0.02 5.03 7.08
CA LYS A 93 0.67 4.88 5.76
C LYS A 93 0.28 3.58 5.08
N THR A 94 0.05 2.51 5.82
CA THR A 94 -0.51 1.27 5.24
C THR A 94 -1.91 1.50 4.65
N LYS A 95 -2.70 2.42 5.21
CA LYS A 95 -4.02 2.76 4.67
C LYS A 95 -3.93 3.73 3.50
N LEU A 96 -3.04 4.71 3.62
CA LEU A 96 -2.78 5.70 2.57
C LEU A 96 -2.29 5.02 1.29
N ILE A 97 -1.36 4.07 1.38
CA ILE A 97 -0.87 3.41 0.17
C ILE A 97 -1.96 2.57 -0.51
N THR A 98 -2.84 1.92 0.26
CA THR A 98 -3.99 1.19 -0.31
C THR A 98 -4.93 2.11 -1.10
N VAL A 99 -5.23 3.31 -0.59
CA VAL A 99 -6.10 4.23 -1.33
C VAL A 99 -5.38 4.88 -2.53
N ILE A 100 -4.07 5.11 -2.43
CA ILE A 100 -3.25 5.54 -3.58
C ILE A 100 -3.31 4.46 -4.68
N GLU A 101 -3.05 3.20 -4.35
CA GLU A 101 -3.14 2.09 -5.31
C GLU A 101 -4.53 2.05 -5.96
N MET A 102 -5.61 2.09 -5.17
CA MET A 102 -6.98 2.15 -5.69
C MET A 102 -7.19 3.33 -6.66
N TYR A 103 -6.71 4.52 -6.30
CA TYR A 103 -6.86 5.72 -7.13
C TYR A 103 -6.14 5.58 -8.47
N GLU A 104 -4.89 5.13 -8.48
CA GLU A 104 -4.13 4.90 -9.72
C GLU A 104 -4.85 3.92 -10.66
N HIS A 105 -5.49 2.90 -10.09
CA HIS A 105 -6.29 1.95 -10.88
C HIS A 105 -7.63 2.52 -11.35
N CYS A 106 -8.21 3.52 -10.67
CA CYS A 106 -9.35 4.28 -11.20
C CYS A 106 -8.97 5.06 -12.45
N ILE A 107 -7.77 5.66 -12.47
CA ILE A 107 -7.33 6.55 -13.56
C ILE A 107 -6.75 5.76 -14.75
N HIS A 108 -5.90 4.78 -14.48
CA HIS A 108 -5.13 4.07 -15.50
C HIS A 108 -5.68 2.69 -15.86
N GLY A 109 -6.66 2.20 -15.08
CA GLY A 109 -7.27 0.89 -15.24
C GLY A 109 -6.61 -0.21 -14.42
N THR A 110 -7.26 -1.38 -14.39
CA THR A 110 -6.89 -2.50 -13.51
C THR A 110 -5.55 -3.15 -13.84
N ALA A 111 -5.05 -2.97 -15.06
CA ALA A 111 -3.78 -3.53 -15.51
C ALA A 111 -2.56 -2.63 -15.24
N TYR A 112 -2.77 -1.42 -14.68
CA TYR A 112 -1.68 -0.53 -14.30
C TYR A 112 -0.78 -1.16 -13.22
N ASP A 113 0.49 -0.78 -13.12
CA ASP A 113 1.43 -1.45 -12.21
C ASP A 113 1.78 -0.59 -11.00
N THR A 114 1.16 -0.89 -9.86
CA THR A 114 1.41 -0.23 -8.56
C THR A 114 2.28 -1.09 -7.60
N TRP A 115 2.93 -2.13 -8.13
CA TRP A 115 3.66 -3.14 -7.37
C TRP A 115 4.86 -2.58 -6.57
N HIS A 116 5.02 -2.79 -5.27
CA HIS A 116 4.13 -3.37 -4.25
C HIS A 116 4.35 -2.59 -2.96
N ASN A 117 3.30 -2.36 -2.17
CA ASN A 117 3.42 -1.69 -0.87
C ASN A 117 4.20 -0.37 -0.95
N GLY A 118 3.93 0.44 -1.98
CA GLY A 118 4.60 1.73 -2.18
C GLY A 118 6.04 1.67 -2.71
N ARG A 119 6.53 0.50 -3.11
CA ARG A 119 7.85 0.39 -3.73
C ARG A 119 7.88 1.23 -5.01
N MET A 120 8.81 2.19 -5.05
CA MET A 120 8.95 3.12 -6.17
C MET A 120 7.67 3.88 -6.48
N ALA A 121 6.87 4.25 -5.46
CA ALA A 121 5.66 5.06 -5.65
C ALA A 121 5.94 6.33 -6.46
N GLU A 122 7.15 6.89 -6.35
CA GLU A 122 7.62 8.05 -7.11
C GLU A 122 7.69 7.81 -8.64
N GLN A 123 7.66 6.55 -9.09
CA GLN A 123 7.72 6.18 -10.51
C GLN A 123 6.36 5.88 -11.11
N TRP A 124 5.35 5.58 -10.30
CA TRP A 124 4.04 5.13 -10.79
C TRP A 124 2.86 5.92 -10.24
N ALA A 125 2.98 6.61 -9.11
CA ALA A 125 1.88 7.44 -8.61
C ALA A 125 1.81 8.76 -9.39
N GLU A 126 0.61 9.31 -9.52
CA GLU A 126 0.38 10.62 -10.13
C GLU A 126 1.26 11.71 -9.48
N PRO A 127 1.84 12.66 -10.25
CA PRO A 127 2.83 13.60 -9.73
C PRO A 127 2.38 14.40 -8.51
N PHE A 128 1.10 14.78 -8.45
CA PHE A 128 0.57 15.54 -7.31
C PHE A 128 0.54 14.71 -6.00
N ILE A 129 0.43 13.38 -6.11
CA ILE A 129 0.51 12.47 -4.96
C ILE A 129 1.95 12.44 -4.48
N VAL A 130 2.91 12.25 -5.38
CA VAL A 130 4.34 12.23 -5.08
C VAL A 130 4.78 13.53 -4.41
N ASP A 131 4.32 14.67 -4.91
CA ASP A 131 4.61 15.99 -4.34
C ASP A 131 4.09 16.13 -2.89
N LYS A 132 2.92 15.56 -2.58
CA LYS A 132 2.31 15.61 -1.24
C LYS A 132 2.83 14.53 -0.28
N LEU A 133 3.44 13.45 -0.78
CA LEU A 133 3.84 12.31 0.05
C LEU A 133 4.88 12.69 1.10
N GLY A 134 5.83 13.57 0.78
CA GLY A 134 6.85 14.04 1.72
C GLY A 134 6.26 14.67 2.97
N ASP A 135 5.23 15.51 2.80
CA ASP A 135 4.54 16.20 3.90
C ASP A 135 3.75 15.24 4.80
N CYS A 136 3.47 14.03 4.33
CA CYS A 136 2.76 13.03 5.12
C CYS A 136 3.64 12.36 6.17
N PHE A 137 4.98 12.52 6.13
CA PHE A 137 5.89 11.90 7.09
C PHE A 137 6.42 12.89 8.12
N SER A 138 6.40 12.49 9.38
CA SER A 138 6.91 13.29 10.49
C SER A 138 8.28 12.81 10.96
N ARG A 139 9.02 13.71 11.60
CA ARG A 139 10.12 13.41 12.50
C ARG A 139 9.56 13.14 13.90
N TYR A 140 10.45 12.81 14.85
CA TYR A 140 10.08 12.60 16.25
C TYR A 140 9.87 13.94 16.98
N ASP A 141 8.83 14.67 16.58
CA ASP A 141 8.46 15.98 17.11
C ASP A 141 6.92 16.13 17.12
N ALA A 142 6.37 16.80 18.14
CA ALA A 142 4.93 16.88 18.34
C ALA A 142 4.23 17.75 17.29
N ASP A 143 4.81 18.89 16.91
CA ASP A 143 4.22 19.80 15.94
C ASP A 143 4.33 19.20 14.54
N ASP A 144 5.48 18.60 14.22
CA ASP A 144 5.69 17.90 12.95
C ASP A 144 4.75 16.70 12.79
N LEU A 145 4.46 15.97 13.89
CA LEU A 145 3.46 14.90 13.91
C LEU A 145 2.04 15.41 13.60
N LEU A 146 1.66 16.58 14.12
CA LEU A 146 0.34 17.18 13.82
C LEU A 146 0.26 17.62 12.37
N SER A 147 1.33 18.24 11.83
CA SER A 147 1.43 18.62 10.43
C SER A 147 1.33 17.41 9.50
N ALA A 148 2.10 16.36 9.77
CA ALA A 148 2.09 15.13 8.97
C ALA A 148 0.74 14.39 9.04
N LEU A 149 0.09 14.40 10.21
CA LEU A 149 -1.24 13.82 10.38
C LEU A 149 -2.29 14.58 9.55
N ALA A 150 -2.24 15.92 9.54
CA ALA A 150 -3.13 16.75 8.75
C ALA A 150 -2.92 16.52 7.24
N ALA A 151 -1.67 16.52 6.77
CA ALA A 151 -1.33 16.25 5.37
C ALA A 151 -1.76 14.83 4.94
N THR A 152 -1.53 13.83 5.79
CA THR A 152 -1.96 12.45 5.55
C THR A 152 -3.48 12.36 5.43
N ARG A 153 -4.23 13.03 6.32
CA ARG A 153 -5.70 13.08 6.26
C ARG A 153 -6.20 13.76 4.99
N GLU A 154 -5.62 14.90 4.63
CA GLU A 154 -6.02 15.63 3.42
C GLU A 154 -5.85 14.75 2.17
N LEU A 155 -4.65 14.21 1.96
CA LEU A 155 -4.37 13.37 0.79
C LEU A 155 -5.27 12.12 0.78
N PHE A 156 -5.44 11.45 1.91
CA PHE A 156 -6.33 10.29 2.01
C PHE A 156 -7.76 10.63 1.61
N LEU A 157 -8.32 11.74 2.09
CA LEU A 157 -9.71 12.12 1.79
C LEU A 157 -9.90 12.52 0.33
N THR A 158 -8.93 13.24 -0.25
CA THR A 158 -8.95 13.56 -1.68
C THR A 158 -9.04 12.28 -2.51
N LEU A 159 -8.16 11.31 -2.25
CA LEU A 159 -8.12 10.07 -3.04
C LEU A 159 -9.33 9.17 -2.75
N ALA A 160 -9.73 9.04 -1.48
CA ALA A 160 -10.86 8.20 -1.08
C ALA A 160 -12.18 8.69 -1.69
N LYS A 161 -12.37 10.01 -1.80
CA LYS A 161 -13.54 10.60 -2.46
C LYS A 161 -13.60 10.22 -3.93
N GLU A 162 -12.48 10.35 -4.65
CA GLU A 162 -12.40 9.96 -6.06
C GLU A 162 -12.66 8.46 -6.24
N CYS A 163 -12.07 7.61 -5.39
CA CYS A 163 -12.33 6.17 -5.42
C CYS A 163 -13.79 5.84 -5.12
N ALA A 164 -14.39 6.45 -4.10
CA ALA A 164 -15.80 6.22 -3.74
C ALA A 164 -16.73 6.58 -4.91
N SER A 165 -16.47 7.72 -5.57
CA SER A 165 -17.20 8.14 -6.76
C SER A 165 -17.02 7.16 -7.93
N ALA A 166 -15.78 6.78 -8.24
CA ALA A 166 -15.46 5.90 -9.37
C ALA A 166 -16.05 4.49 -9.23
N TYR A 167 -16.08 3.95 -8.01
CA TYR A 167 -16.61 2.61 -7.72
C TYR A 167 -18.08 2.60 -7.29
N GLY A 168 -18.70 3.77 -7.08
CA GLY A 168 -20.08 3.90 -6.61
C GLY A 168 -20.29 3.43 -5.16
N TYR A 169 -19.30 3.65 -4.29
CA TYR A 169 -19.31 3.20 -2.90
C TYR A 169 -19.84 4.28 -1.95
N THR A 170 -20.49 3.85 -0.87
CA THR A 170 -20.88 4.72 0.25
C THR A 170 -20.15 4.32 1.54
N THR A 171 -19.47 5.28 2.15
CA THR A 171 -18.65 5.06 3.35
C THR A 171 -19.37 5.42 4.66
N GLY A 172 -20.41 6.25 4.59
CA GLY A 172 -21.05 6.86 5.76
C GLY A 172 -20.24 8.02 6.34
N ILE A 173 -19.19 8.47 5.65
CA ILE A 173 -18.32 9.57 6.04
C ILE A 173 -18.61 10.75 5.09
N PRO A 174 -19.23 11.84 5.58
CA PRO A 174 -19.65 12.96 4.72
C PRO A 174 -18.54 13.57 3.87
N GLU A 175 -17.31 13.62 4.38
CA GLU A 175 -16.16 14.17 3.64
C GLU A 175 -15.76 13.31 2.42
N ILE A 176 -16.11 12.03 2.42
CA ILE A 176 -15.82 11.10 1.32
C ILE A 176 -17.04 10.95 0.39
N ASP A 177 -18.24 10.94 0.95
CA ASP A 177 -19.49 10.68 0.21
C ASP A 177 -20.07 11.94 -0.49
N SER A 178 -19.44 13.11 -0.33
CA SER A 178 -19.89 14.41 -0.88
C SER A 178 -19.39 14.73 -2.27
#